data_AF-A0A928SWQ1-F1
#
_entry.id   AF-A0A928SWQ1-F1
#
_cell.length_a   1.000
_cell.length_b   1.000
_cell.length_c   1.000
_cell.angle_alpha   90.00
_cell.angle_beta   90.00
_cell.angle_gamma   90.00
#
_symmetry.space_group_name_H-M   'P 1'
#
loop_
_entity.id
_entity.type
_entity.pdbx_description
1 polymer ?
#
loop_
_entity_poly.entity_id
_entity_poly.type
_entity_poly.pdbx_seq_one_letter_code
_entity_poly.pdbx_strand_id
1 'polypeptide(L)'
;MADFRILLRDIQRVQREILRIAPYRDFGLKPNPAATGAAIVAAEQRLGRALPPSYREFLMLHDGWSRFYDGATLLGAASLGQRVHADAARATFEAAETPVPDYGPPSRTRPRLLIPFGIDPGATTLFVFNPANVDARGEMEVIAWINEIGLRRSSFRDFLEMICELCQAELDSSRDRVSP
;
A
#
# COMPACT_ATOMS: atom_id res chain seq x y z
N MET A 1 -15.69 0.22 -15.68
CA MET A 1 -14.91 0.25 -14.42
C MET A 1 -14.73 -1.18 -13.97
N ALA A 2 -13.50 -1.68 -13.92
CA ALA A 2 -13.25 -3.04 -13.43
C ALA A 2 -13.77 -3.18 -11.99
N ASP A 3 -14.37 -4.32 -11.67
CA ASP A 3 -14.82 -4.64 -10.32
C ASP A 3 -13.59 -4.70 -9.38
N PHE A 4 -13.69 -4.08 -8.21
CA PHE A 4 -12.63 -4.06 -7.20
C PHE A 4 -12.16 -5.48 -6.81
N ARG A 5 -13.08 -6.45 -6.80
CA ARG A 5 -12.77 -7.87 -6.56
C ARG A 5 -11.99 -8.50 -7.72
N ILE A 6 -12.24 -8.08 -8.96
CA ILE A 6 -11.50 -8.57 -10.13
C ILE A 6 -10.04 -8.11 -10.02
N LEU A 7 -9.82 -6.84 -9.68
CA LEU A 7 -8.46 -6.29 -9.52
C LEU A 7 -7.63 -7.06 -8.48
N LEU A 8 -8.20 -7.33 -7.29
CA LEU A 8 -7.51 -8.11 -6.26
C LEU A 8 -7.19 -9.54 -6.72
N ARG A 9 -8.10 -10.17 -7.48
CA ARG A 9 -7.88 -11.50 -8.05
C ARG A 9 -6.79 -11.48 -9.13
N ASP A 10 -6.73 -10.44 -9.95
CA ASP A 10 -5.70 -10.29 -10.96
C ASP A 10 -4.31 -10.11 -10.35
N ILE A 11 -4.18 -9.27 -9.32
CA ILE A 11 -2.92 -9.14 -8.57
C ILE A 11 -2.48 -10.51 -8.03
N GLN A 12 -3.39 -11.23 -7.36
CA GLN A 12 -3.08 -12.54 -6.82
C GLN A 12 -2.69 -13.55 -7.92
N ARG A 13 -3.38 -13.51 -9.06
CA ARG A 13 -3.10 -14.36 -10.22
C ARG A 13 -1.70 -14.08 -10.75
N VAL A 14 -1.35 -12.82 -11.01
CA VAL A 14 -0.04 -12.42 -11.53
C VAL A 14 1.07 -12.80 -10.55
N GLN A 15 0.90 -12.51 -9.25
CA GLN A 15 1.88 -12.89 -8.22
C GLN A 15 2.13 -14.40 -8.16
N ARG A 16 1.08 -15.22 -8.32
CA ARG A 16 1.24 -16.69 -8.40
C ARG A 16 2.06 -17.11 -9.61
N GLU A 17 1.85 -16.47 -10.77
CA GLU A 17 2.66 -16.76 -11.96
C GLU A 17 4.12 -16.34 -11.77
N ILE A 18 4.37 -15.17 -11.14
CA ILE A 18 5.74 -14.75 -10.82
C ILE A 18 6.42 -15.80 -9.92
N LEU A 19 5.75 -16.26 -8.85
CA LEU A 19 6.33 -17.27 -7.95
C LEU A 19 6.63 -18.61 -8.64
N ARG A 20 5.92 -18.96 -9.72
CA ARG A 20 6.26 -20.16 -10.50
C ARG A 20 7.58 -20.02 -11.25
N ILE A 21 7.90 -18.82 -11.72
CA ILE A 21 9.12 -18.52 -12.51
C ILE A 21 10.28 -18.15 -11.59
N ALA A 22 10.00 -17.39 -10.53
CA ALA A 22 10.95 -16.87 -9.56
C ALA A 22 10.53 -17.24 -8.12
N PRO A 23 10.75 -18.49 -7.68
CA PRO A 23 10.31 -18.97 -6.36
C PRO A 23 10.96 -18.26 -5.17
N TYR A 24 12.04 -17.51 -5.40
CA TYR A 24 12.72 -16.71 -4.38
C TYR A 24 12.02 -15.39 -4.09
N ARG A 25 11.00 -14.99 -4.88
CA ARG A 25 10.19 -13.81 -4.58
C ARG A 25 9.36 -14.02 -3.32
N ASP A 26 9.20 -12.97 -2.53
CA ASP A 26 8.52 -13.03 -1.23
C ASP A 26 7.11 -12.42 -1.30
N PHE A 27 6.19 -13.13 -1.97
CA PHE A 27 4.77 -12.76 -2.01
C PHE A 27 3.95 -13.64 -1.06
N GLY A 28 3.09 -13.02 -0.25
CA GLY A 28 2.09 -13.72 0.53
C GLY A 28 0.91 -14.09 -0.35
N LEU A 29 0.73 -15.37 -0.64
CA LEU A 29 -0.33 -15.82 -1.55
C LEU A 29 -1.74 -15.82 -0.95
N LYS A 30 -1.87 -15.73 0.37
CA LYS A 30 -3.15 -15.86 1.07
C LYS A 30 -3.47 -14.57 1.84
N PRO A 31 -4.47 -13.79 1.40
CA PRO A 31 -4.97 -12.69 2.21
C PRO A 31 -5.68 -13.19 3.46
N ASN A 32 -5.83 -12.32 4.45
CA ASN A 32 -6.58 -12.64 5.66
C ASN A 32 -8.09 -12.77 5.36
N PRO A 33 -8.85 -13.45 6.23
CA PRO A 33 -10.32 -13.40 6.19
C PRO A 33 -10.83 -11.96 6.32
N ALA A 34 -12.06 -11.72 5.87
CA ALA A 34 -12.73 -10.43 5.98
C ALA A 34 -12.75 -9.88 7.42
N ALA A 35 -12.56 -8.57 7.55
CA ALA A 35 -12.74 -7.87 8.81
C ALA A 35 -14.23 -7.78 9.16
N THR A 36 -14.54 -7.78 10.45
CA THR A 36 -15.89 -7.45 10.90
C THR A 36 -16.14 -5.94 10.76
N GLY A 37 -17.38 -5.54 10.51
CA GLY A 37 -17.74 -4.12 10.47
C GLY A 37 -17.39 -3.38 11.77
N ALA A 38 -17.49 -4.06 12.92
CA ALA A 38 -17.09 -3.51 14.21
C ALA A 38 -15.58 -3.25 14.32
N ALA A 39 -14.74 -4.15 13.78
CA ALA A 39 -13.28 -3.96 13.76
C ALA A 39 -12.88 -2.75 12.91
N ILE A 40 -13.54 -2.56 11.75
CA ILE A 40 -13.32 -1.40 10.87
C ILE A 40 -13.72 -0.11 11.60
N VAL A 41 -14.89 -0.07 12.24
CA VAL A 41 -15.34 1.11 13.01
C VAL A 41 -14.38 1.41 14.16
N ALA A 42 -13.87 0.39 14.86
CA ALA A 42 -12.86 0.58 15.92
C ALA A 42 -11.53 1.12 15.37
N ALA A 43 -11.15 0.79 14.13
CA ALA A 43 -9.99 1.40 13.48
C ALA A 43 -10.23 2.87 13.15
N GLU A 44 -11.39 3.22 12.60
CA GLU A 44 -11.79 4.60 12.30
C GLU A 44 -11.82 5.47 13.57
N GLN A 45 -12.36 4.93 14.67
CA GLN A 45 -12.36 5.60 15.97
C GLN A 45 -10.95 5.86 16.49
N ARG A 46 -10.03 4.88 16.38
CA ARG A 46 -8.63 5.07 16.79
C ARG A 46 -7.90 6.10 15.92
N LEU A 47 -8.23 6.17 14.64
CA LEU A 47 -7.70 7.18 13.72
C LEU A 47 -8.36 8.56 13.89
N GLY A 48 -9.51 8.63 14.56
CA GLY A 48 -10.33 9.83 14.66
C GLY A 48 -10.96 10.26 13.34
N ARG A 49 -11.11 9.34 12.37
CA ARG A 49 -11.71 9.60 11.04
C ARG A 49 -12.14 8.33 10.32
N ALA A 50 -13.03 8.50 9.34
CA ALA A 50 -13.39 7.43 8.42
C ALA A 50 -12.19 7.02 7.54
N LEU A 51 -12.13 5.73 7.20
CA LEU A 51 -11.17 5.19 6.23
C LEU A 51 -11.61 5.54 4.81
N PRO A 52 -10.68 5.58 3.83
CA PRO A 52 -11.04 5.68 2.42
C PRO A 52 -12.03 4.57 2.02
N PRO A 53 -13.09 4.87 1.26
CA PRO A 53 -14.11 3.89 0.91
C PRO A 53 -13.56 2.61 0.26
N SER A 54 -12.61 2.73 -0.67
CA SER A 54 -11.98 1.58 -1.34
C SER A 54 -11.11 0.75 -0.40
N TYR A 55 -10.47 1.35 0.60
CA TYR A 55 -9.74 0.60 1.62
C TYR A 55 -10.68 -0.07 2.63
N ARG A 56 -11.81 0.58 2.94
CA ARG A 56 -12.90 -0.03 3.72
C ARG A 56 -13.45 -1.27 3.01
N GLU A 57 -13.70 -1.18 1.70
CA GLU A 57 -14.12 -2.31 0.86
C GLU A 57 -13.09 -3.44 0.88
N PHE A 58 -11.80 -3.11 0.79
CA PHE A 58 -10.71 -4.08 0.95
C PHE A 58 -10.79 -4.81 2.30
N LEU A 59 -10.92 -4.09 3.42
CA LEU A 59 -11.02 -4.72 4.75
C LEU A 59 -12.24 -5.63 4.88
N MET A 60 -13.36 -5.30 4.24
CA MET A 60 -14.55 -6.17 4.22
C MET A 60 -14.35 -7.46 3.41
N LEU A 61 -13.31 -7.53 2.56
CA LEU A 61 -12.93 -8.74 1.84
C LEU A 61 -11.79 -9.46 2.56
N HIS A 62 -10.80 -8.70 3.01
CA HIS A 62 -9.53 -9.16 3.55
C HIS A 62 -9.03 -8.22 4.65
N ASP A 63 -8.96 -8.69 5.89
CA ASP A 63 -8.46 -7.93 7.04
C ASP A 63 -6.92 -7.83 7.04
N GLY A 64 -6.39 -7.16 6.03
CA GLY A 64 -4.96 -7.11 5.74
C GLY A 64 -4.48 -8.26 4.86
N TRP A 65 -3.24 -8.11 4.39
CA TRP A 65 -2.60 -9.05 3.47
C TRP A 65 -1.08 -9.05 3.70
N SER A 66 -0.58 -10.14 4.29
CA SER A 66 0.85 -10.30 4.57
C SER A 66 1.67 -10.37 3.30
N ARG A 67 2.82 -9.69 3.28
CA ARG A 67 3.77 -9.70 2.15
C ARG A 67 3.08 -9.47 0.80
N PHE A 68 2.19 -8.48 0.78
CA PHE A 68 1.37 -8.15 -0.37
C PHE A 68 2.22 -7.71 -1.56
N TYR A 69 3.22 -6.86 -1.33
CA TYR A 69 4.12 -6.39 -2.40
C TYR A 69 5.48 -6.01 -1.81
N ASP A 70 6.56 -6.53 -2.39
CA ASP A 70 7.95 -6.23 -2.00
C ASP A 70 8.19 -6.33 -0.49
N GLY A 71 7.72 -7.42 0.12
CA GLY A 71 7.79 -7.66 1.57
C GLY A 71 6.78 -6.87 2.42
N ALA A 72 6.19 -5.79 1.89
CA ALA A 72 5.24 -4.97 2.63
C ALA A 72 3.93 -5.70 2.89
N THR A 73 3.46 -5.62 4.13
CA THR A 73 2.17 -6.17 4.56
C THR A 73 1.12 -5.07 4.57
N LEU A 74 0.00 -5.28 3.87
CA LEU A 74 -1.18 -4.41 4.03
C LEU A 74 -1.79 -4.67 5.42
N LEU A 75 -1.95 -3.61 6.19
CA LEU A 75 -2.41 -3.66 7.57
C LEU A 75 -3.89 -4.05 7.63
N GLY A 76 -4.23 -4.85 8.64
CA GLY A 76 -5.63 -5.11 9.00
C GLY A 76 -6.18 -4.00 9.89
N ALA A 77 -7.50 -4.04 10.11
CA ALA A 77 -8.24 -3.12 10.95
C ALA A 77 -7.56 -2.94 12.32
N ALA A 78 -7.19 -4.02 13.01
CA ALA A 78 -6.56 -3.97 14.33
C ALA A 78 -5.20 -3.22 14.35
N SER A 79 -4.46 -3.23 13.25
CA SER A 79 -3.12 -2.61 13.13
C SER A 79 -3.18 -1.14 12.73
N LEU A 80 -4.21 -0.71 12.01
CA LEU A 80 -4.35 0.69 11.59
C LEU A 80 -4.40 1.65 12.77
N GLY A 81 -3.66 2.74 12.73
CA GLY A 81 -3.64 3.73 13.80
C GLY A 81 -2.88 3.30 15.07
N GLN A 82 -2.18 2.17 15.05
CA GLN A 82 -1.22 1.86 16.11
C GLN A 82 0.02 2.76 16.01
N ARG A 83 0.53 3.21 17.16
CA ARG A 83 1.67 4.15 17.24
C ARG A 83 2.93 3.61 16.57
N VAL A 84 3.22 2.31 16.74
CA VAL A 84 4.43 1.68 16.17
C VAL A 84 4.53 1.87 14.66
N HIS A 85 3.42 1.76 13.93
CA HIS A 85 3.41 1.96 12.48
C HIS A 85 3.48 3.44 12.12
N ALA A 86 2.83 4.31 12.88
CA ALA A 86 2.87 5.76 12.68
C ALA A 86 4.29 6.33 12.85
N ASP A 87 5.02 5.87 13.87
CA ASP A 87 6.40 6.28 14.12
C ASP A 87 7.34 5.82 13.00
N ALA A 88 7.20 4.57 12.54
CA ALA A 88 7.96 4.05 11.40
C ALA A 88 7.68 4.86 10.12
N ALA A 89 6.41 5.14 9.81
CA ALA A 89 6.05 5.91 8.63
C ALA A 89 6.60 7.34 8.67
N ARG A 90 6.59 7.97 9.84
CA ARG A 90 7.18 9.31 10.02
C ARG A 90 8.68 9.28 9.79
N ALA A 91 9.40 8.30 10.34
CA ALA A 91 10.84 8.19 10.17
C ALA A 91 11.24 7.99 8.69
N THR A 92 10.56 7.09 7.97
CA THR A 92 10.79 6.88 6.54
C THR A 92 10.46 8.12 5.72
N PHE A 93 9.34 8.80 6.04
CA PHE A 93 8.98 10.05 5.38
C PHE A 93 10.04 11.13 5.56
N GLU A 94 10.52 11.31 6.79
CA GLU A 94 11.58 12.28 7.10
C GLU A 94 12.88 11.97 6.35
N ALA A 95 13.25 10.70 6.24
CA ALA A 95 14.41 10.28 5.46
C ALA A 95 14.23 10.56 3.95
N ALA A 96 13.09 10.17 3.38
CA ALA A 96 12.82 10.30 1.94
C ALA A 96 12.58 11.75 1.48
N GLU A 97 12.07 12.62 2.35
CA GLU A 97 11.88 14.05 2.07
C GLU A 97 13.02 14.94 2.61
N THR A 98 14.12 14.36 3.10
CA THR A 98 15.30 15.14 3.47
C THR A 98 15.81 15.88 2.22
N PRO A 99 15.81 17.23 2.21
CA PRO A 99 16.29 17.98 1.06
C PRO A 99 17.76 17.64 0.81
N VAL A 100 18.10 17.30 -0.44
CA VAL A 100 19.51 17.24 -0.85
C VAL A 100 20.07 18.66 -0.74
N PRO A 101 21.14 18.90 0.05
CA PRO A 101 21.79 20.20 0.08
C PRO A 101 22.15 20.60 -1.36
N ASP A 102 21.84 21.84 -1.77
CA ASP A 102 21.97 22.44 -3.12
C ASP A 102 20.76 22.41 -4.08
N TYR A 103 19.66 21.70 -3.80
CA TYR A 103 18.49 21.66 -4.72
C TYR A 103 17.26 22.48 -4.29
N GLY A 104 17.44 23.46 -3.41
CA GLY A 104 16.38 24.39 -2.99
C GLY A 104 15.47 23.83 -1.89
N PRO A 105 14.54 24.66 -1.36
CA PRO A 105 13.66 24.24 -0.27
C PRO A 105 12.76 23.07 -0.71
N PRO A 106 12.32 22.20 0.22
CA PRO A 106 11.42 21.11 -0.12
C PRO A 106 10.18 21.67 -0.84
N SER A 107 9.99 21.26 -2.08
CA SER A 107 8.94 21.78 -2.98
C SER A 107 7.50 21.49 -2.49
N ARG A 108 7.33 20.70 -1.42
CA ARG A 108 6.04 20.12 -1.04
C ARG A 108 5.70 20.42 0.41
N THR A 109 4.44 20.75 0.64
CA THR A 109 3.89 20.98 1.98
C THR A 109 3.94 19.67 2.76
N ARG A 110 4.67 19.65 3.87
CA ARG A 110 4.76 18.48 4.75
C ARG A 110 3.36 18.11 5.28
N PRO A 111 2.86 16.89 5.02
CA PRO A 111 1.63 16.42 5.63
C PRO A 111 1.84 16.27 7.14
N ARG A 112 0.97 16.92 7.94
CA ARG A 112 1.05 16.90 9.41
C ARG A 112 0.67 15.55 10.02
N LEU A 113 0.02 14.70 9.26
CA LEU A 113 -0.44 13.37 9.67
C LEU A 113 -0.42 12.46 8.45
N LEU A 114 0.24 11.31 8.56
CA LEU A 114 0.22 10.23 7.59
C LEU A 114 -0.34 8.98 8.28
N ILE A 115 -1.15 8.21 7.56
CA ILE A 115 -1.75 6.99 8.09
C ILE A 115 -1.13 5.80 7.35
N PRO A 116 -0.18 5.09 7.97
CA PRO A 116 0.38 3.88 7.36
C PRO A 116 -0.71 2.82 7.21
N PHE A 117 -0.74 2.22 6.02
CA PHE A 117 -1.62 1.10 5.71
C PHE A 117 -0.87 -0.08 5.07
N GLY A 118 0.42 0.09 4.74
CA GLY A 118 1.29 -1.02 4.39
C GLY A 118 2.74 -0.74 4.73
N ILE A 119 3.44 -1.72 5.27
CA ILE A 119 4.85 -1.58 5.67
C ILE A 119 5.55 -2.94 5.64
N ASP A 120 6.81 -2.97 5.21
CA ASP A 120 7.68 -4.14 5.34
C ASP A 120 8.50 -4.07 6.65
N PRO A 121 9.07 -5.19 7.14
CA PRO A 121 9.84 -5.20 8.38
C PRO A 121 11.06 -4.26 8.38
N GLY A 122 11.65 -4.00 7.21
CA GLY A 122 12.79 -3.10 7.03
C GLY A 122 12.41 -1.63 6.81
N ALA A 123 11.11 -1.32 6.68
CA ALA A 123 10.58 0.00 6.34
C ALA A 123 11.18 0.62 5.05
N THR A 124 11.63 -0.23 4.12
CA THR A 124 12.10 0.13 2.78
C THR A 124 10.94 0.27 1.78
N THR A 125 9.83 -0.42 2.05
CA THR A 125 8.56 -0.29 1.34
C THR A 125 7.47 0.15 2.30
N LEU A 126 6.92 1.34 2.05
CA LEU A 126 5.95 1.99 2.92
C LEU A 126 4.81 2.57 2.09
N PHE A 127 3.57 2.27 2.49
CA PHE A 127 2.36 2.82 1.92
C PHE A 127 1.57 3.58 2.98
N VAL A 128 1.21 4.83 2.68
CA VAL A 128 0.48 5.70 3.59
C VAL A 128 -0.69 6.37 2.87
N PHE A 129 -1.76 6.62 3.62
CA PHE A 129 -2.78 7.58 3.24
C PHE A 129 -2.34 8.98 3.67
N ASN A 130 -2.59 9.95 2.80
CA ASN A 130 -2.45 11.37 3.08
C ASN A 130 -3.83 11.99 3.39
N PRO A 131 -4.22 12.09 4.67
CA PRO A 131 -5.49 12.67 5.09
C PRO A 131 -5.64 14.18 4.77
N ALA A 132 -4.59 14.86 4.34
CA ALA A 132 -4.66 16.25 3.89
C ALA A 132 -5.21 16.40 2.47
N ASN A 133 -5.25 15.30 1.69
CA ASN A 133 -5.76 15.29 0.33
C ASN A 133 -6.85 14.22 0.22
N VAL A 134 -8.11 14.65 0.33
CA VAL A 134 -9.30 13.82 0.28
C VAL A 134 -10.19 14.32 -0.84
N ASP A 135 -10.63 13.43 -1.72
CA ASP A 135 -11.50 13.77 -2.83
C ASP A 135 -12.98 13.88 -2.42
N ALA A 136 -13.85 14.25 -3.35
CA ALA A 136 -15.29 14.39 -3.11
C ALA A 136 -16.00 13.07 -2.75
N ARG A 137 -15.38 11.91 -2.98
CA ARG A 137 -15.90 10.58 -2.65
C ARG A 137 -15.41 10.10 -1.28
N GLY A 138 -14.48 10.83 -0.66
CA GLY A 138 -13.85 10.42 0.60
C GLY A 138 -12.61 9.54 0.40
N GLU A 139 -12.15 9.35 -0.83
CA GLU A 139 -10.88 8.68 -1.10
C GLU A 139 -9.72 9.58 -0.66
N MET A 140 -8.69 8.97 -0.09
CA MET A 140 -7.47 9.68 0.31
C MET A 140 -6.37 9.41 -0.70
N GLU A 141 -5.55 10.43 -0.97
CA GLU A 141 -4.31 10.24 -1.71
C GLU A 141 -3.45 9.15 -1.02
N VAL A 142 -2.88 8.27 -1.83
CA VAL A 142 -1.88 7.29 -1.42
C VAL A 142 -0.50 7.80 -1.80
N ILE A 143 0.42 7.71 -0.85
CA ILE A 143 1.85 7.86 -1.12
C ILE A 143 2.51 6.50 -0.86
N ALA A 144 3.15 5.96 -1.90
CA ALA A 144 3.84 4.68 -1.86
C ALA A 144 5.34 4.92 -2.08
N TRP A 145 6.15 4.61 -1.09
CA TRP A 145 7.60 4.48 -1.25
C TRP A 145 7.92 3.04 -1.58
N ILE A 146 8.45 2.83 -2.78
CA ILE A 146 8.92 1.54 -3.28
C ILE A 146 10.35 1.78 -3.76
N ASN A 147 11.33 1.08 -3.19
CA ASN A 147 12.75 1.27 -3.51
C ASN A 147 13.17 2.76 -3.45
N GLU A 148 12.81 3.47 -2.37
CA GLU A 148 13.07 4.90 -2.15
C GLU A 148 12.38 5.88 -3.12
N ILE A 149 11.58 5.38 -4.08
CA ILE A 149 10.83 6.22 -5.01
C ILE A 149 9.43 6.47 -4.44
N GLY A 150 9.13 7.73 -4.11
CA GLY A 150 7.81 8.17 -3.66
C GLY A 150 6.84 8.38 -4.82
N LEU A 151 5.90 7.45 -5.00
CA LEU A 151 4.83 7.51 -6.00
C LEU A 151 3.53 7.96 -5.35
N ARG A 152 2.77 8.84 -6.03
CA ARG A 152 1.48 9.34 -5.55
C ARG A 152 0.34 8.80 -6.39
N ARG A 153 -0.76 8.41 -5.74
CA ARG A 153 -1.99 7.92 -6.38
C ARG A 153 -3.20 8.58 -5.74
N SER A 154 -4.27 8.78 -6.51
CA SER A 154 -5.42 9.55 -6.03
C SER A 154 -6.29 8.79 -5.04
N SER A 155 -6.19 7.46 -5.03
CA SER A 155 -6.97 6.56 -4.17
C SER A 155 -6.24 5.25 -3.89
N PHE A 156 -6.74 4.44 -2.96
CA PHE A 156 -6.24 3.07 -2.73
C PHE A 156 -6.49 2.16 -3.94
N ARG A 157 -7.58 2.38 -4.67
CA ARG A 157 -7.85 1.66 -5.91
C ARG A 157 -6.78 1.93 -6.97
N ASP A 158 -6.47 3.20 -7.23
CA ASP A 158 -5.44 3.60 -8.19
C ASP A 158 -4.07 3.03 -7.80
N PHE A 159 -3.81 2.93 -6.49
CA PHE A 159 -2.64 2.24 -5.97
C PHE A 159 -2.65 0.74 -6.31
N LEU A 160 -3.76 0.03 -6.13
CA LEU A 160 -3.86 -1.38 -6.52
C LEU A 160 -3.69 -1.59 -8.04
N GLU A 161 -4.23 -0.68 -8.86
CA GLU A 161 -4.05 -0.70 -10.32
C GLU A 161 -2.56 -0.56 -10.67
N MET A 162 -1.85 0.39 -10.04
CA MET A 162 -0.39 0.51 -10.17
C MET A 162 0.36 -0.75 -9.73
N ILE A 163 0.01 -1.37 -8.59
CA ILE A 163 0.65 -2.60 -8.13
C ILE A 163 0.45 -3.74 -9.14
N CYS A 164 -0.75 -3.85 -9.71
CA CYS A 164 -1.04 -4.83 -10.74
C CYS A 164 -0.17 -4.62 -11.99
N GLU A 165 -0.01 -3.37 -12.44
CA GLU A 165 0.87 -3.01 -13.56
C GLU A 165 2.33 -3.37 -13.27
N LEU A 166 2.83 -3.05 -12.08
CA LEU A 166 4.20 -3.38 -11.67
C LEU A 166 4.44 -4.89 -11.64
N CYS A 167 3.52 -5.67 -11.05
CA CYS A 167 3.60 -7.13 -11.08
C CYS A 167 3.55 -7.68 -12.51
N GLN A 168 2.73 -7.11 -13.39
CA GLN A 168 2.64 -7.56 -14.77
C GLN A 168 3.95 -7.30 -15.53
N ALA A 169 4.52 -6.11 -15.40
CA ALA A 169 5.80 -5.75 -16.00
C ALA A 169 6.95 -6.65 -15.50
N GLU A 170 6.94 -7.00 -14.22
CA GLU A 170 7.88 -7.96 -13.66
C GLU A 170 7.70 -9.35 -14.26
N LEU A 171 6.46 -9.86 -14.33
CA LEU A 171 6.17 -11.17 -14.89
C LEU A 171 6.67 -11.28 -16.33
N ASP A 172 6.43 -10.24 -17.14
CA ASP A 172 6.87 -10.20 -18.53
C ASP A 172 8.40 -10.16 -18.61
N SER A 173 9.06 -9.34 -17.79
CA SER A 173 10.52 -9.29 -17.69
C SER A 173 11.14 -10.63 -17.23
N SER A 174 10.48 -11.35 -16.32
CA SER A 174 10.93 -12.67 -15.86
C SER A 174 10.78 -13.73 -16.95
N ARG A 175 9.73 -13.66 -17.78
CA ARG A 175 9.54 -14.57 -18.91
C ARG A 175 10.60 -14.38 -19.98
N ASP A 176 10.93 -13.13 -20.31
CA ASP A 176 11.94 -12.82 -21.31
C ASP A 176 13.33 -13.34 -20.93
N ARG A 177 13.65 -13.37 -19.62
CA ARG A 177 14.93 -13.91 -19.11
C ARG A 177 15.03 -15.44 -19.15
N VAL A 178 13.89 -16.13 -19.26
CA VAL A 178 13.81 -17.61 -19.26
C VAL A 178 13.57 -18.16 -20.68
N SER A 179 13.19 -17.31 -21.64
CA SER A 179 13.16 -17.67 -23.06
C SER A 179 14.58 -17.82 -23.63
N PRO A 180 14.89 -18.92 -24.36
CA PRO A 180 16.20 -19.20 -24.95
C PRO A 180 16.56 -18.30 -26.14
#